data_AF-A0A1J5AB64-F1
#
_entry.id   AF-A0A1J5AB64-F1
#
_cell.length_a   1.000
_cell.length_b   1.000
_cell.length_c   1.000
_cell.angle_alpha   90.00
_cell.angle_beta   90.00
_cell.angle_gamma   90.00
#
_symmetry.space_group_name_H-M   'P 1'
#
loop_
_entity.id
_entity.type
_entity.pdbx_description
1 polymer ?
#
loop_
_entity_poly.entity_id
_entity_poly.type
_entity_poly.pdbx_seq_one_letter_code
_entity_poly.pdbx_strand_id
1 'polypeptide(L)'
;MGQVSRRSIIIWGFVNRLPKQLESGRGFSDSRVLGAYVHAPDHFLVAIHRQELKPWLQELVIYHGAALKGLIQILPTMGMGRGITMGDILCRAVHHEGRFSMDQLRVRFFSAPHQLLIPHERDRRGMLTFEITDFLSLLEMAAVFRTLLRPEAQQALQQLLNLTDASEEQFYWGRFLGYLSPEAKDMLHAWRIRQWPKPRIQLLYELIEYVSFYQSD
;
A
#
# COMPACT_ATOMS: atom_id res chain seq x y z
N MET A 1 -20.15 -13.04 0.67
CA MET A 1 -19.65 -11.68 0.37
C MET A 1 -18.63 -11.12 1.36
N GLY A 2 -18.59 -11.54 2.64
CA GLY A 2 -17.69 -10.95 3.64
C GLY A 2 -16.18 -11.10 3.40
N GLN A 3 -15.71 -12.23 2.83
CA GLN A 3 -14.28 -12.43 2.56
C GLN A 3 -13.76 -11.64 1.34
N VAL A 4 -14.56 -11.55 0.27
CA VAL A 4 -14.21 -10.76 -0.91
C VAL A 4 -14.11 -9.29 -0.52
N SER A 5 -15.09 -8.76 0.22
CA SER A 5 -15.05 -7.40 0.74
C SER A 5 -13.75 -7.16 1.52
N ARG A 6 -13.42 -7.96 2.54
CA ARG A 6 -12.19 -7.76 3.35
C ARG A 6 -10.87 -7.79 2.58
N ARG A 7 -10.84 -8.40 1.39
CA ARG A 7 -9.67 -8.47 0.51
C ARG A 7 -9.73 -7.46 -0.63
N SER A 8 -10.73 -6.59 -0.64
CA SER A 8 -10.92 -5.56 -1.64
C SER A 8 -10.48 -4.21 -1.12
N ILE A 9 -10.07 -3.36 -2.04
CA ILE A 9 -9.73 -1.97 -1.80
C ILE A 9 -10.47 -1.11 -2.80
N ILE A 10 -10.64 0.14 -2.42
CA ILE A 10 -11.26 1.18 -3.22
C ILE A 10 -10.18 2.19 -3.56
N ILE A 11 -10.09 2.56 -4.83
CA ILE A 11 -9.14 3.52 -5.35
C ILE A 11 -9.94 4.71 -5.86
N TRP A 12 -9.83 5.84 -5.18
CA TRP A 12 -10.36 7.12 -5.64
C TRP A 12 -9.25 7.89 -6.35
N GLY A 13 -9.45 8.21 -7.63
CA GLY A 13 -8.49 8.96 -8.43
C GLY A 13 -9.05 10.32 -8.83
N PHE A 14 -8.25 11.35 -8.61
CA PHE A 14 -8.43 12.70 -9.15
C PHE A 14 -7.21 13.03 -10.00
N VAL A 15 -7.37 13.10 -11.31
CA VAL A 15 -6.27 13.19 -12.27
C VAL A 15 -6.52 14.24 -13.33
N ASN A 16 -5.44 14.84 -13.84
CA ASN A 16 -5.51 15.83 -14.92
C ASN A 16 -6.11 15.26 -16.23
N ARG A 17 -6.07 13.94 -16.42
CA ARG A 17 -6.64 13.25 -17.58
C ARG A 17 -7.02 11.83 -17.21
N LEU A 18 -8.27 11.46 -17.48
CA LEU A 18 -8.74 10.09 -17.26
C LEU A 18 -8.02 9.10 -18.20
N PRO A 19 -7.49 7.98 -17.66
CA PRO A 19 -7.03 6.85 -18.46
C PRO A 19 -8.14 6.27 -19.35
N LYS A 20 -7.90 6.20 -20.67
CA LYS A 20 -8.86 5.62 -21.64
C LYS A 20 -9.32 4.21 -21.28
N GLN A 21 -8.44 3.42 -20.65
CA GLN A 21 -8.77 2.08 -20.18
C GLN A 21 -9.89 2.09 -19.13
N LEU A 22 -9.93 3.12 -18.27
CA LEU A 22 -10.98 3.29 -17.26
C LEU A 22 -12.29 3.81 -17.84
N GLU A 23 -12.27 4.55 -18.96
CA GLU A 23 -13.49 5.00 -19.66
C GLU A 23 -14.38 3.82 -20.08
N SER A 24 -13.76 2.70 -20.45
CA SER A 24 -14.46 1.48 -20.86
C SER A 24 -15.12 0.70 -19.71
N GLY A 25 -14.87 1.10 -18.45
CA GLY A 25 -15.33 0.39 -17.25
C GLY A 25 -14.66 -0.97 -17.02
N ARG A 26 -13.76 -1.40 -17.91
CA ARG A 26 -13.10 -2.72 -17.84
C ARG A 26 -11.80 -2.73 -17.03
N GLY A 27 -11.28 -1.57 -16.64
CA GLY A 27 -9.99 -1.49 -15.96
C GLY A 27 -8.81 -1.67 -16.92
N PHE A 28 -7.65 -2.03 -16.37
CA PHE A 28 -6.48 -2.41 -17.17
C PHE A 28 -6.47 -3.94 -17.42
N SER A 29 -5.90 -4.37 -18.54
CA SER A 29 -6.15 -5.66 -19.21
C SER A 29 -5.91 -6.91 -18.36
N ASP A 30 -5.05 -6.84 -17.35
CA ASP A 30 -4.72 -7.99 -16.49
C ASP A 30 -5.21 -7.82 -15.04
N SER A 31 -5.70 -6.63 -14.67
CA SER A 31 -6.13 -6.33 -13.32
C SER A 31 -7.54 -6.88 -13.04
N ARG A 32 -7.70 -7.65 -11.97
CA ARG A 32 -9.01 -8.14 -11.50
C ARG A 32 -9.83 -7.00 -10.88
N VAL A 33 -10.37 -6.14 -11.75
CA VAL A 33 -11.28 -5.07 -11.37
C VAL A 33 -12.64 -5.66 -10.99
N LEU A 34 -13.04 -5.39 -9.75
CA LEU A 34 -14.35 -5.77 -9.21
C LEU A 34 -15.45 -4.83 -9.70
N GLY A 35 -15.09 -3.58 -9.97
CA GLY A 35 -15.95 -2.57 -10.57
C GLY A 35 -15.21 -1.26 -10.78
N ALA A 36 -15.62 -0.49 -11.79
CA ALA A 36 -15.12 0.84 -12.06
C ALA A 36 -16.28 1.80 -12.28
N TYR A 37 -16.11 3.03 -11.83
CA TYR A 37 -17.08 4.12 -11.98
C TYR A 37 -16.32 5.40 -12.32
N VAL A 38 -16.75 6.08 -13.39
CA VAL A 38 -16.23 7.38 -13.77
C VAL A 38 -17.23 8.42 -13.30
N HIS A 39 -16.79 9.29 -12.38
CA HIS A 39 -17.64 10.34 -11.82
C HIS A 39 -17.62 11.59 -12.69
N ALA A 40 -16.44 11.97 -13.17
CA ALA A 40 -16.19 13.17 -13.97
C ALA A 40 -14.98 12.94 -14.89
N PRO A 41 -14.68 13.86 -15.84
CA PRO A 41 -13.53 13.72 -16.76
C PRO A 41 -12.15 13.61 -16.09
N ASP A 42 -12.07 13.97 -14.82
CA ASP A 42 -10.91 14.00 -13.95
C ASP A 42 -11.06 13.09 -12.72
N HIS A 43 -12.22 12.45 -12.52
CA HIS A 43 -12.50 11.65 -11.33
C HIS A 43 -12.95 10.23 -11.65
N PHE A 44 -12.33 9.27 -10.99
CA PHE A 44 -12.71 7.86 -11.09
C PHE A 44 -12.66 7.16 -9.74
N LEU A 45 -13.42 6.06 -9.68
CA LEU A 45 -13.47 5.14 -8.56
C LEU A 45 -13.30 3.72 -9.09
N VAL A 46 -12.35 2.98 -8.56
CA VAL A 46 -12.12 1.57 -8.94
C VAL A 46 -12.08 0.71 -7.69
N ALA A 47 -12.74 -0.43 -7.75
CA ALA A 47 -12.64 -1.50 -6.75
C ALA A 47 -11.79 -2.64 -7.31
N ILE A 48 -10.73 -3.03 -6.60
CA ILE A 48 -9.86 -4.16 -6.96
C ILE A 48 -9.59 -5.04 -5.74
N HIS A 49 -9.07 -6.24 -5.98
CA HIS A 49 -8.44 -7.01 -4.91
C HIS A 49 -7.15 -6.32 -4.45
N ARG A 50 -6.91 -6.28 -3.13
CA ARG A 50 -5.77 -5.55 -2.55
C ARG A 50 -4.40 -6.03 -3.06
N GLN A 51 -4.28 -7.30 -3.42
CA GLN A 51 -3.06 -7.91 -3.97
C GLN A 51 -2.76 -7.49 -5.41
N GLU A 52 -3.78 -6.97 -6.12
CA GLU A 52 -3.65 -6.43 -7.49
C GLU A 52 -3.19 -4.97 -7.48
N LEU A 53 -2.97 -4.37 -6.31
CA LEU A 53 -2.62 -2.95 -6.20
C LEU A 53 -1.34 -2.62 -6.96
N LYS A 54 -0.28 -3.41 -6.76
CA LYS A 54 1.01 -3.19 -7.40
C LYS A 54 0.92 -3.32 -8.93
N PRO A 55 0.46 -4.45 -9.52
CA PRO A 55 0.36 -4.54 -10.98
C PRO A 55 -0.56 -3.47 -11.56
N TRP A 56 -1.67 -3.15 -10.90
CA TRP A 56 -2.59 -2.09 -11.34
C TRP A 56 -1.92 -0.71 -11.39
N LEU A 57 -1.15 -0.33 -10.37
CA LEU A 57 -0.39 0.92 -10.38
C LEU A 57 0.75 0.92 -11.40
N GLN A 58 1.42 -0.22 -11.61
CA GLN A 58 2.46 -0.35 -12.63
C GLN A 58 1.89 -0.15 -14.03
N GLU A 59 0.76 -0.78 -14.35
CA GLU A 59 0.08 -0.59 -15.64
C GLU A 59 -0.33 0.88 -15.83
N LEU A 60 -0.90 1.52 -14.80
CA LEU A 60 -1.26 2.93 -14.85
C LEU A 60 -0.07 3.83 -15.22
N VAL A 61 1.09 3.59 -14.60
CA VAL A 61 2.32 4.35 -14.87
C VAL A 61 2.93 3.98 -16.22
N ILE A 62 2.88 2.73 -16.66
CA ILE A 62 3.38 2.32 -17.98
C ILE A 62 2.59 3.01 -19.10
N TYR A 63 1.26 3.07 -18.99
CA TYR A 63 0.42 3.64 -20.05
C TYR A 63 0.41 5.17 -20.09
N HIS A 64 0.52 5.83 -18.93
CA HIS A 64 0.36 7.29 -18.86
C HIS A 64 1.62 8.05 -18.43
N GLY A 65 2.60 7.35 -17.86
CA GLY A 65 3.91 7.88 -17.49
C GLY A 65 3.84 9.13 -16.62
N ALA A 66 4.79 10.04 -16.84
CA ALA A 66 4.87 11.34 -16.18
C ALA A 66 3.78 12.34 -16.63
N ALA A 67 2.97 12.00 -17.64
CA ALA A 67 1.90 12.88 -18.11
C ALA A 67 0.67 12.84 -17.19
N LEU A 68 0.48 11.72 -16.47
CA LEU A 68 -0.57 11.61 -15.47
C LEU A 68 -0.16 12.36 -14.20
N LYS A 69 -1.01 13.26 -13.75
CA LYS A 69 -0.79 14.09 -12.55
C LYS A 69 -2.05 14.11 -11.72
N GLY A 70 -1.89 14.32 -10.41
CA GLY A 70 -2.99 14.41 -9.48
C GLY A 70 -2.82 13.48 -8.28
N LEU A 71 -3.92 12.95 -7.79
CA LEU A 71 -4.00 12.21 -6.53
C LEU A 71 -4.72 10.89 -6.70
N ILE A 72 -4.10 9.82 -6.24
CA ILE A 72 -4.72 8.50 -6.07
C ILE A 72 -4.83 8.23 -4.57
N GLN A 73 -6.03 7.95 -4.09
CA GLN A 73 -6.28 7.58 -2.70
C GLN A 73 -6.68 6.11 -2.63
N ILE A 74 -5.90 5.32 -1.92
CA ILE A 74 -6.12 3.88 -1.70
C ILE A 74 -6.80 3.73 -0.35
N LEU A 75 -8.01 3.18 -0.39
CA LEU A 75 -8.94 3.13 0.73
C LEU A 75 -9.30 1.66 1.00
N PRO A 76 -9.22 1.19 2.25
CA PRO A 76 -9.65 -0.15 2.60
C PRO A 76 -11.18 -0.20 2.61
N THR A 77 -11.78 -1.32 2.17
CA THR A 77 -13.22 -1.49 2.35
C THR A 77 -13.56 -1.75 3.80
N MET A 78 -14.66 -1.17 4.28
CA MET A 78 -15.25 -1.51 5.57
C MET A 78 -15.84 -2.92 5.52
N GLY A 79 -15.51 -3.75 6.52
CA GLY A 79 -16.39 -4.87 6.87
C GLY A 79 -17.71 -4.36 7.49
N MET A 80 -18.66 -5.25 7.74
CA MET A 80 -19.86 -4.91 8.53
C MET A 80 -19.47 -4.55 9.97
N GLY A 81 -19.10 -3.29 10.21
CA GLY A 81 -18.73 -2.73 11.51
C GLY A 81 -19.53 -1.45 11.77
N ARG A 82 -19.89 -1.21 13.03
CA ARG A 82 -20.76 -0.09 13.42
C ARG A 82 -19.97 1.22 13.50
N GLY A 83 -20.32 2.20 12.67
CA GLY A 83 -19.99 3.62 12.91
C GLY A 83 -19.50 4.44 11.70
N ILE A 84 -18.86 3.83 10.71
CA ILE A 84 -18.32 4.53 9.52
C ILE A 84 -18.73 3.74 8.28
N THR A 85 -19.40 4.41 7.33
CA THR A 85 -19.83 3.82 6.06
C THR A 85 -18.81 4.08 4.96
N MET A 86 -18.87 3.33 3.87
CA MET A 86 -18.08 3.64 2.68
C MET A 86 -18.42 5.02 2.09
N GLY A 87 -19.66 5.48 2.26
CA GLY A 87 -20.06 6.84 1.90
C GLY A 87 -19.27 7.89 2.68
N ASP A 88 -19.14 7.71 4.00
CA ASP A 88 -18.36 8.63 4.85
C ASP A 88 -16.88 8.67 4.45
N ILE A 89 -16.30 7.52 4.11
CA ILE A 89 -14.92 7.40 3.63
C ILE A 89 -14.73 8.17 2.33
N LEU A 90 -15.62 7.98 1.35
CA LEU A 90 -15.53 8.66 0.06
C LEU A 90 -15.75 10.16 0.18
N CYS A 91 -16.74 10.59 0.96
CA CYS A 91 -16.96 12.02 1.24
C CYS A 91 -15.71 12.68 1.83
N ARG A 92 -15.00 11.99 2.74
CA ARG A 92 -13.73 12.49 3.28
C ARG A 92 -12.61 12.50 2.26
N ALA A 93 -12.50 11.45 1.44
CA ALA A 93 -11.50 11.38 0.38
C ALA A 93 -11.65 12.56 -0.59
N VAL A 94 -12.88 12.82 -1.05
CA VAL A 94 -13.22 13.97 -1.91
C VAL A 94 -12.87 15.29 -1.22
N HIS A 95 -13.22 15.47 0.05
CA HIS A 95 -12.90 16.70 0.78
C HIS A 95 -11.38 16.95 0.92
N HIS A 96 -10.57 15.90 1.00
CA HIS A 96 -9.12 16.02 1.16
C HIS A 96 -8.36 16.31 -0.14
N GLU A 97 -9.00 16.12 -1.28
CA GLU A 97 -8.41 16.23 -2.60
C GLU A 97 -7.98 17.66 -2.95
N GLY A 98 -8.82 18.66 -2.64
CA GLY A 98 -8.60 20.07 -3.02
C GLY A 98 -7.35 20.73 -2.41
N ARG A 99 -6.54 19.99 -1.66
CA ARG A 99 -5.28 20.45 -1.06
C ARG A 99 -4.04 20.07 -1.88
N PHE A 100 -4.19 19.27 -2.94
CA PHE A 100 -3.05 18.76 -3.72
C PHE A 100 -2.87 19.52 -5.03
N SER A 101 -1.62 19.86 -5.33
CA SER A 101 -1.21 20.40 -6.62
C SER A 101 -1.23 19.33 -7.70
N MET A 102 -1.58 19.72 -8.93
CA MET A 102 -1.49 18.90 -10.15
C MET A 102 -0.08 18.91 -10.75
N ASP A 103 0.95 18.90 -9.90
CA ASP A 103 2.36 18.96 -10.32
C ASP A 103 2.91 17.59 -10.71
N GLN A 104 2.54 16.56 -9.95
CA GLN A 104 2.94 15.17 -10.11
C GLN A 104 1.81 14.22 -9.69
N LEU A 105 1.98 12.92 -9.94
CA LEU A 105 1.07 11.90 -9.45
C LEU A 105 1.47 11.46 -8.04
N ARG A 106 0.56 11.67 -7.08
CA ARG A 106 0.76 11.30 -5.69
C ARG A 106 -0.20 10.19 -5.28
N VAL A 107 0.26 9.34 -4.37
CA VAL A 107 -0.54 8.28 -3.77
C VAL A 107 -0.74 8.57 -2.29
N ARG A 108 -1.99 8.51 -1.83
CA ARG A 108 -2.33 8.45 -0.41
C ARG A 108 -2.77 7.06 -0.03
N PHE A 109 -2.04 6.43 0.87
CA PHE A 109 -2.28 5.07 1.29
C PHE A 109 -2.88 5.00 2.70
N PHE A 110 -4.10 4.48 2.78
CA PHE A 110 -4.76 4.14 4.03
C PHE A 110 -4.87 2.61 4.14
N SER A 111 -4.20 2.04 5.14
CA SER A 111 -4.28 0.60 5.43
C SER A 111 -5.49 0.24 6.28
N ALA A 112 -6.04 1.21 7.01
CA ALA A 112 -7.23 1.01 7.85
C ALA A 112 -8.18 2.22 7.81
N PRO A 113 -9.51 1.99 7.88
CA PRO A 113 -10.51 3.05 7.74
C PRO A 113 -10.40 4.19 8.76
N HIS A 114 -10.04 3.88 10.01
CA HIS A 114 -9.91 4.88 11.07
C HIS A 114 -8.79 5.91 10.78
N GLN A 115 -7.84 5.59 9.90
CA GLN A 115 -6.74 6.49 9.53
C GLN A 115 -7.23 7.73 8.76
N LEU A 116 -8.42 7.66 8.14
CA LEU A 116 -9.08 8.80 7.50
C LEU A 116 -9.61 9.83 8.50
N LEU A 117 -9.75 9.46 9.78
CA LEU A 117 -10.17 10.39 10.83
C LEU A 117 -9.02 11.30 11.28
N ILE A 118 -7.79 10.79 11.26
CA ILE A 118 -6.59 11.50 11.75
C ILE A 118 -5.45 11.40 10.71
N PRO A 119 -5.65 11.90 9.47
CA PRO A 119 -4.65 11.73 8.40
C PRO A 119 -3.35 12.49 8.66
N HIS A 120 -3.42 13.63 9.35
CA HIS A 120 -2.29 14.55 9.57
C HIS A 120 -1.17 13.93 10.39
N GLU A 121 -1.48 13.11 11.40
CA GLU A 121 -0.47 12.41 12.20
C GLU A 121 0.32 11.38 11.38
N ARG A 122 -0.36 10.71 10.45
CA ARG A 122 0.26 9.73 9.55
C ARG A 122 1.13 10.40 8.49
N ASP A 123 0.66 11.53 7.97
CA ASP A 123 1.37 12.34 6.99
C ASP A 123 2.66 12.94 7.58
N ARG A 124 2.62 13.47 8.81
CA ARG A 124 3.80 13.95 9.54
C ARG A 124 4.89 12.88 9.75
N ARG A 125 4.49 11.61 9.80
CA ARG A 125 5.40 10.46 9.94
C ARG A 125 5.88 9.90 8.59
N GLY A 126 5.49 10.52 7.46
CA GLY A 126 5.86 10.06 6.12
C GLY A 126 5.22 8.73 5.72
N MET A 127 4.04 8.40 6.27
CA MET A 127 3.38 7.10 6.02
C MET A 127 2.12 7.20 5.16
N LEU A 128 1.73 8.41 4.75
CA LEU A 128 0.44 8.63 4.08
C LEU A 128 0.61 9.00 2.61
N THR A 129 1.32 10.09 2.32
CA THR A 129 1.44 10.65 0.98
C THR A 129 2.81 10.32 0.39
N PHE A 130 2.81 9.80 -0.83
CA PHE A 130 4.00 9.39 -1.55
C PHE A 130 3.94 9.89 -3.00
N GLU A 131 5.09 10.09 -3.63
CA GLU A 131 5.14 10.05 -5.09
C GLU A 131 4.81 8.64 -5.58
N ILE A 132 4.20 8.49 -6.75
CA ILE A 132 3.84 7.18 -7.30
C ILE A 132 5.06 6.25 -7.44
N THR A 133 6.21 6.77 -7.84
CA THR A 133 7.48 6.04 -8.03
C THR A 133 8.02 5.51 -6.71
N ASP A 134 8.03 6.35 -5.66
CA ASP A 134 8.39 5.97 -4.29
C ASP A 134 7.43 4.90 -3.75
N PHE A 135 6.13 5.07 -3.97
CA PHE A 135 5.12 4.12 -3.50
C PHE A 135 5.24 2.76 -4.19
N LEU A 136 5.50 2.73 -5.51
CA LEU A 136 5.79 1.50 -6.24
C LEU A 136 7.04 0.81 -5.71
N SER A 137 8.08 1.58 -5.36
CA SER A 137 9.31 1.04 -4.74
C SER A 137 9.02 0.45 -3.35
N LEU A 138 8.13 1.05 -2.56
CA LEU A 138 7.70 0.49 -1.27
C LEU A 138 6.90 -0.81 -1.44
N LEU A 139 6.02 -0.89 -2.44
CA LEU A 139 5.29 -2.13 -2.77
C LEU A 139 6.25 -3.22 -3.27
N GLU A 140 7.27 -2.86 -4.04
CA GLU A 140 8.35 -3.75 -4.47
C GLU A 140 9.08 -4.35 -3.26
N MET A 141 9.53 -3.50 -2.34
CA MET A 141 10.16 -3.95 -1.10
C MET A 141 9.24 -4.86 -0.28
N ALA A 142 7.96 -4.52 -0.16
CA ALA A 142 7.00 -5.37 0.55
C ALA A 142 6.83 -6.75 -0.11
N ALA A 143 6.84 -6.82 -1.45
CA ALA A 143 6.73 -8.07 -2.19
C ALA A 143 7.97 -8.95 -2.00
N VAL A 144 9.17 -8.37 -2.08
CA VAL A 144 10.44 -9.08 -1.79
C VAL A 144 10.46 -9.59 -0.36
N PHE A 145 10.13 -8.73 0.61
CA PHE A 145 10.07 -9.10 2.03
C PHE A 145 9.11 -10.27 2.29
N ARG A 146 7.91 -10.19 1.72
CA ARG A 146 6.87 -11.22 1.85
C ARG A 146 7.30 -12.55 1.21
N THR A 147 8.07 -12.49 0.13
CA THR A 147 8.55 -13.68 -0.59
C THR A 147 9.71 -14.36 0.14
N LEU A 148 10.68 -13.59 0.63
CA LEU A 148 11.89 -14.13 1.25
C LEU A 148 11.71 -14.54 2.71
N LEU A 149 10.78 -13.91 3.44
CA LEU A 149 10.50 -14.25 4.84
C LEU A 149 9.16 -14.95 4.97
N ARG A 150 9.18 -16.15 5.57
CA ARG A 150 7.95 -16.86 5.96
C ARG A 150 7.17 -16.08 7.02
N PRO A 151 5.84 -16.24 7.12
CA PRO A 151 5.02 -15.51 8.08
C PRO A 151 5.53 -15.57 9.53
N GLU A 152 6.03 -16.72 9.97
CA GLU A 152 6.59 -16.91 11.32
C GLU A 152 7.86 -16.07 11.53
N ALA A 153 8.72 -16.00 10.50
CA ALA A 153 9.92 -15.19 10.53
C ALA A 153 9.61 -13.68 10.48
N GLN A 154 8.57 -13.29 9.73
CA GLN A 154 8.07 -11.91 9.74
C GLN A 154 7.59 -11.52 11.14
N GLN A 155 6.79 -12.35 11.80
CA GLN A 155 6.32 -12.09 13.17
C GLN A 155 7.49 -12.01 14.17
N ALA A 156 8.44 -12.94 14.10
CA ALA A 156 9.63 -12.91 14.94
C ALA A 156 10.44 -11.63 14.73
N LEU A 157 10.66 -11.22 13.48
CA LEU A 157 11.35 -9.97 13.17
C LEU A 157 10.61 -8.74 13.74
N GLN A 158 9.29 -8.71 13.64
CA GLN A 158 8.48 -7.63 14.21
C GLN A 158 8.65 -7.55 15.73
N GLN A 159 8.71 -8.68 16.42
CA GLN A 159 8.93 -8.74 17.86
C GLN A 159 10.35 -8.23 18.21
N LEU A 160 11.36 -8.68 17.48
CA LEU A 160 12.76 -8.28 17.69
C LEU A 160 12.96 -6.77 17.53
N LEU A 161 12.36 -6.17 16.50
CA LEU A 161 12.47 -4.73 16.25
C LEU A 161 11.73 -3.87 17.29
N ASN A 162 10.93 -4.48 18.16
CA ASN A 162 10.23 -3.81 19.25
C ASN A 162 10.84 -4.08 20.63
N LEU A 163 11.92 -4.86 20.72
CA LEU A 163 12.64 -5.07 21.97
C LEU A 163 13.27 -3.76 22.46
N THR A 164 13.23 -3.56 23.78
CA THR A 164 13.83 -2.41 24.46
C THR A 164 15.16 -2.74 25.13
N ASP A 165 15.44 -4.02 25.40
CA ASP A 165 16.69 -4.47 26.01
C ASP A 165 17.76 -4.74 24.95
N ALA A 166 18.81 -3.91 24.93
CA ALA A 166 19.89 -4.00 23.97
C ALA A 166 20.75 -5.28 24.10
N SER A 167 20.83 -5.86 25.30
CA SER A 167 21.63 -7.08 25.56
C SER A 167 20.93 -8.32 25.02
N GLU A 168 19.62 -8.40 25.20
CA GLU A 168 18.78 -9.45 24.63
C GLU A 168 18.67 -9.33 23.10
N GLU A 169 18.59 -8.10 22.57
CA GLU A 169 18.46 -7.84 21.14
C GLU A 169 19.58 -8.52 20.34
N GLN A 170 20.84 -8.36 20.75
CA GLN A 170 21.98 -8.90 20.00
C GLN A 170 21.99 -10.44 19.99
N PHE A 171 21.66 -11.07 21.12
CA PHE A 171 21.57 -12.52 21.23
C PHE A 171 20.44 -13.08 20.36
N TYR A 172 19.22 -12.54 20.50
CA TYR A 172 18.08 -13.01 19.73
C TYR A 172 18.22 -12.72 18.23
N TRP A 173 18.89 -11.61 17.86
CA TRP A 173 19.19 -11.30 16.47
C TRP A 173 20.10 -12.35 15.83
N GLY A 174 21.17 -12.76 16.51
CA GLY A 174 22.07 -13.82 16.02
C GLY A 174 21.33 -15.14 15.79
N ARG A 175 20.46 -15.54 16.73
CA ARG A 175 19.64 -16.75 16.60
C ARG A 175 18.62 -16.63 15.47
N PHE A 176 17.97 -15.49 15.34
CA PHE A 176 17.01 -15.21 14.28
C PHE A 176 17.67 -15.33 12.91
N LEU A 177 18.81 -14.66 12.71
CA LEU A 177 19.58 -14.82 11.47
C LEU A 177 19.94 -16.28 11.24
N GLY A 178 20.39 -17.03 12.24
CA GLY A 178 20.74 -18.44 12.11
C GLY A 178 19.65 -19.32 11.46
N TYR A 179 18.37 -18.98 11.66
CA TYR A 179 17.22 -19.69 11.10
C TYR A 179 16.85 -19.29 9.65
N LEU A 180 17.31 -18.14 9.17
CA LEU A 180 16.94 -17.61 7.86
C LEU A 180 17.75 -18.22 6.71
N SER A 181 17.16 -18.22 5.51
CA SER A 181 17.88 -18.52 4.26
C SER A 181 18.95 -17.45 3.98
N PRO A 182 19.99 -17.78 3.18
CA PRO A 182 21.00 -16.81 2.78
C PRO A 182 20.41 -15.54 2.15
N GLU A 183 19.43 -15.68 1.25
CA GLU A 183 18.79 -14.58 0.53
C GLU A 183 18.03 -13.65 1.50
N ALA A 184 17.33 -14.23 2.48
CA ALA A 184 16.63 -13.47 3.49
C ALA A 184 17.60 -12.71 4.42
N LYS A 185 18.75 -13.31 4.77
CA LYS A 185 19.81 -12.63 5.53
C LYS A 185 20.37 -11.45 4.75
N ASP A 186 20.74 -11.68 3.49
CA ASP A 186 21.35 -10.67 2.62
C ASP A 186 20.40 -9.49 2.42
N MET A 187 19.11 -9.76 2.18
CA MET A 187 18.07 -8.73 2.12
C MET A 187 18.04 -7.88 3.41
N LEU A 188 17.95 -8.51 4.59
CA LEU A 188 17.87 -7.79 5.86
C LEU A 188 19.14 -6.98 6.16
N HIS A 189 20.31 -7.51 5.81
CA HIS A 189 21.60 -6.81 5.95
C HIS A 189 21.70 -5.63 5.00
N ALA A 190 21.39 -5.83 3.71
CA ALA A 190 21.42 -4.78 2.69
C ALA A 190 20.46 -3.64 3.05
N TRP A 191 19.28 -3.96 3.57
CA TRP A 191 18.30 -2.96 3.98
C TRP A 191 18.64 -2.26 5.30
N ARG A 192 19.55 -2.82 6.11
CA ARG A 192 19.87 -2.32 7.46
C ARG A 192 18.60 -2.12 8.30
N ILE A 193 17.68 -3.08 8.25
CA ILE A 193 16.32 -2.93 8.78
C ILE A 193 16.28 -2.54 10.27
N ARG A 194 17.30 -2.93 11.05
CA ARG A 194 17.45 -2.57 12.47
C ARG A 194 17.54 -1.07 12.71
N GLN A 195 18.02 -0.32 11.72
CA GLN A 195 18.20 1.14 11.80
C GLN A 195 16.98 1.89 11.27
N TRP A 196 15.94 1.19 10.82
CA TRP A 196 14.78 1.85 10.25
C TRP A 196 13.94 2.54 11.32
N PRO A 197 13.36 3.71 11.02
CA PRO A 197 12.36 4.31 11.88
C PRO A 197 11.15 3.37 12.08
N LYS A 198 10.61 3.31 13.31
CA LYS A 198 9.40 2.54 13.63
C LYS A 198 8.23 2.77 12.65
N PRO A 199 7.93 4.01 12.21
CA PRO A 199 6.92 4.26 11.19
C PRO A 199 7.16 3.52 9.86
N ARG A 200 8.42 3.44 9.41
CA ARG A 200 8.78 2.74 8.17
C ARG A 200 8.59 1.24 8.29
N ILE A 201 8.96 0.68 9.44
CA ILE A 201 8.72 -0.74 9.75
C ILE A 201 7.22 -1.02 9.75
N GLN A 202 6.43 -0.21 10.46
CA GLN A 202 4.97 -0.32 10.48
C GLN A 202 4.39 -0.29 9.06
N LEU A 203 4.79 0.67 8.23
CA LEU A 203 4.33 0.77 6.85
C LEU A 203 4.65 -0.48 6.03
N LEU A 204 5.85 -1.06 6.18
CA LEU A 204 6.20 -2.32 5.51
C LEU A 204 5.22 -3.44 5.87
N TYR A 205 4.94 -3.65 7.17
CA TYR A 205 3.98 -4.67 7.63
C TYR A 205 2.53 -4.38 7.23
N GLU A 206 2.18 -3.12 6.97
CA GLU A 206 0.87 -2.79 6.38
C GLU A 206 0.84 -3.14 4.89
N LEU A 207 1.92 -2.90 4.15
CA LEU A 207 2.00 -3.11 2.70
C LEU A 207 2.11 -4.59 2.30
N ILE A 208 2.69 -5.47 3.15
CA ILE A 208 2.74 -6.91 2.84
C ILE A 208 1.36 -7.52 2.61
N GLU A 209 0.31 -6.93 3.17
CA GLU A 209 -1.07 -7.38 2.96
C GLU A 209 -1.63 -7.02 1.57
N TYR A 210 -0.97 -6.12 0.85
CA TYR A 210 -1.39 -5.54 -0.44
C TYR A 210 -0.55 -6.04 -1.63
N VAL A 211 0.37 -6.98 -1.38
CA VAL A 211 1.24 -7.53 -2.42
C VAL A 211 1.14 -9.05 -2.46
N SER A 212 1.26 -9.60 -3.67
CA SER A 212 1.41 -11.03 -3.90
C SER A 212 2.86 -11.47 -3.66
N PHE A 213 3.05 -12.77 -3.48
CA PHE A 213 4.38 -13.38 -3.55
C PHE A 213 4.91 -13.26 -4.98
N TYR A 214 6.23 -13.17 -5.14
CA TYR A 214 6.82 -13.51 -6.42
C TYR A 214 6.55 -14.98 -6.70
N GLN A 215 6.00 -15.26 -7.89
CA GLN A 215 6.00 -16.62 -8.39
C GLN A 215 7.46 -16.94 -8.69
N SER A 216 8.04 -17.84 -7.90
CA SER A 216 9.23 -18.54 -8.35
C SER A 216 8.77 -19.43 -9.51
N ASP A 217 9.27 -19.18 -10.71
CA ASP A 217 9.14 -20.12 -11.83
C ASP A 217 9.68 -21.51 -11.44
#